data_AF-A0A011QPY0-F1
#
_entry.id   AF-A0A011QPY0-F1
#
_cell.length_a   1.000
_cell.length_b   1.000
_cell.length_c   1.000
_cell.angle_alpha   90.00
_cell.angle_beta   90.00
_cell.angle_gamma   90.00
#
_symmetry.space_group_name_H-M   'P 1'
#
loop_
_entity.id
_entity.type
_entity.pdbx_description
1 polymer ?
#
loop_
_entity_poly.entity_id
_entity_poly.type
_entity_poly.pdbx_seq_one_letter_code
_entity_poly.pdbx_strand_id
1 'polypeptide(L)'
;MTSKHGIRSLSAVLLVLAGCASDQQMLANDQDNALRVAVRRGQFEMSCANAAGTVLSSNILQPVLWNGLERAEYTVGVAGCGKKATYIAVCQLGSSTCLAIAGRNAVDWQ
;
A
#
# COMPACT_ATOMS: atom_id res chain seq x y z
N MET A 1 32.18 -55.81 0.26
CA MET A 1 31.37 -55.29 1.38
C MET A 1 31.76 -53.84 1.61
N THR A 2 31.08 -52.86 1.02
CA THR A 2 31.15 -51.43 1.40
C THR A 2 29.87 -50.75 0.91
N SER A 3 29.11 -50.21 1.87
CA SER A 3 27.71 -49.81 1.73
C SER A 3 27.54 -48.31 1.50
N LYS A 4 26.48 -47.99 0.75
CA LYS A 4 25.94 -46.69 0.35
C LYS A 4 25.73 -45.73 1.54
N HIS A 5 26.30 -44.53 1.47
CA HIS A 5 25.93 -43.38 2.31
C HIS A 5 25.77 -42.20 1.34
N GLY A 6 24.58 -41.83 0.88
CA GLY A 6 23.42 -41.50 1.70
C GLY A 6 23.19 -40.00 1.53
N ILE A 7 22.83 -39.60 0.30
CA ILE A 7 22.45 -38.23 -0.08
C ILE A 7 21.24 -37.83 0.78
N ARG A 8 21.47 -37.21 1.94
CA ARG A 8 20.42 -36.67 2.80
C ARG A 8 20.94 -35.49 3.59
N SER A 9 20.73 -34.28 3.06
CA SER A 9 20.30 -33.08 3.81
C SER A 9 20.64 -31.81 3.03
N LEU A 10 19.74 -31.36 2.16
CA LEU A 10 19.84 -30.03 1.55
C LEU A 10 18.46 -29.43 1.20
N SER A 11 17.44 -29.60 2.06
CA SER A 11 16.06 -29.22 1.70
C SER A 11 15.29 -28.39 2.75
N ALA A 12 15.93 -27.87 3.79
CA ALA A 12 15.19 -27.20 4.88
C ALA A 12 15.14 -25.65 4.85
N VAL A 13 15.76 -24.98 3.87
CA VAL A 13 15.99 -23.50 3.92
C VAL A 13 15.05 -22.68 3.00
N LEU A 14 14.08 -23.29 2.31
CA LEU A 14 13.26 -22.59 1.30
C LEU A 14 11.91 -22.03 1.79
N LEU A 15 11.46 -22.32 3.02
CA LEU A 15 10.08 -21.99 3.44
C LEU A 15 9.86 -20.58 4.02
N VAL A 16 10.91 -19.79 4.30
CA VAL A 16 10.76 -18.50 5.02
C VAL A 16 10.42 -17.33 4.07
N LEU A 17 10.56 -17.49 2.75
CA LEU A 17 10.37 -16.39 1.78
C LEU A 17 8.91 -16.15 1.37
N ALA A 18 7.99 -17.07 1.68
CA ALA A 18 6.60 -16.97 1.22
C ALA A 18 5.78 -15.89 1.93
N GLY A 19 6.13 -15.54 3.18
CA GLY A 19 5.39 -14.54 3.97
C GLY A 19 5.51 -13.12 3.43
N CYS A 20 6.71 -12.67 3.06
CA CYS A 20 6.90 -11.30 2.56
C CYS A 20 6.27 -11.05 1.19
N ALA A 21 6.11 -12.09 0.36
CA ALA A 21 5.50 -11.96 -0.96
C ALA A 21 3.98 -11.71 -0.87
N SER A 22 3.31 -12.33 0.12
CA SER A 22 1.88 -12.21 0.35
C SER A 22 1.46 -10.76 0.58
N ASP A 23 2.10 -10.08 1.54
CA ASP A 23 1.73 -8.72 1.94
C ASP A 23 1.93 -7.71 0.82
N GLN A 24 3.04 -7.83 0.08
CA GLN A 24 3.34 -6.97 -1.07
C GLN A 24 2.32 -7.14 -2.19
N GLN A 25 1.86 -8.37 -2.42
CA GLN A 25 0.87 -8.67 -3.44
C GLN A 25 -0.51 -8.15 -3.06
N MET A 26 -0.89 -8.22 -1.78
CA MET A 26 -2.11 -7.60 -1.26
C MET A 26 -2.07 -6.08 -1.39
N LEU A 27 -0.95 -5.44 -1.01
CA LEU A 27 -0.78 -3.99 -1.13
C LEU A 27 -0.84 -3.53 -2.60
N ALA A 28 -0.25 -4.27 -3.52
CA ALA A 28 -0.27 -3.92 -4.94
C ALA A 28 -1.70 -3.91 -5.53
N ASN A 29 -2.57 -4.82 -5.08
CA ASN A 29 -3.92 -4.97 -5.62
C ASN A 29 -4.83 -3.76 -5.32
N ASP A 30 -4.63 -3.11 -4.17
CA ASP A 30 -5.44 -1.97 -3.74
C ASP A 30 -4.78 -0.60 -3.99
N GLN A 31 -3.51 -0.60 -4.41
CA GLN A 31 -2.72 0.61 -4.65
C GLN A 31 -3.40 1.57 -5.63
N ASP A 32 -3.92 1.07 -6.75
CA ASP A 32 -4.58 1.91 -7.77
C ASP A 32 -5.89 2.52 -7.26
N ASN A 33 -6.60 1.78 -6.41
CA ASN A 33 -7.83 2.26 -5.80
C ASN A 33 -7.53 3.39 -4.79
N ALA A 34 -6.50 3.20 -3.96
CA ALA A 34 -5.99 4.20 -3.03
C ALA A 34 -5.52 5.47 -3.74
N LEU A 35 -4.75 5.30 -4.82
CA LEU A 35 -4.26 6.40 -5.66
C LEU A 35 -5.43 7.21 -6.23
N ARG A 36 -6.43 6.52 -6.80
CA ARG A 36 -7.60 7.16 -7.41
C ARG A 36 -8.40 8.00 -6.41
N VAL A 37 -8.67 7.49 -5.21
CA VAL A 37 -9.46 8.24 -4.21
C VAL A 37 -8.70 9.45 -3.66
N ALA A 38 -7.38 9.31 -3.44
CA ALA A 38 -6.52 10.41 -3.02
C ALA A 38 -6.42 11.49 -4.11
N VAL A 39 -6.19 11.11 -5.36
CA VAL A 39 -6.10 12.05 -6.49
C VAL A 39 -7.41 12.79 -6.70
N ARG A 40 -8.57 12.10 -6.69
CA ARG A 40 -9.86 12.79 -6.84
C ARG A 40 -10.10 13.83 -5.75
N ARG A 41 -9.77 13.49 -4.50
CA ARG A 41 -9.86 14.42 -3.38
C ARG A 41 -8.92 15.62 -3.57
N GLY A 42 -7.67 15.36 -3.96
CA GLY A 42 -6.70 16.41 -4.23
C GLY A 42 -7.08 17.32 -5.40
N GLN A 43 -7.61 16.77 -6.49
CA GLN A 43 -8.12 17.55 -7.62
C GLN A 43 -9.24 18.51 -7.19
N PHE A 44 -10.14 18.04 -6.32
CA PHE A 44 -11.21 18.86 -5.75
C PHE A 44 -10.68 19.94 -4.79
N GLU A 45 -9.93 19.55 -3.75
CA GLU A 45 -9.45 20.47 -2.71
C GLU A 45 -8.47 21.52 -3.25
N MET A 46 -7.62 21.15 -4.21
CA MET A 46 -6.68 22.09 -4.83
C MET A 46 -7.29 22.92 -5.97
N SER A 47 -8.54 22.63 -6.36
CA SER A 47 -9.18 23.18 -7.57
C SER A 47 -8.33 22.97 -8.82
N CYS A 48 -7.80 21.75 -8.99
CA CYS A 48 -6.81 21.41 -10.01
C CYS A 48 -7.12 20.06 -10.67
N ALA A 49 -7.90 20.08 -11.75
CA ALA A 49 -8.39 18.86 -12.40
C ALA A 49 -7.29 17.97 -13.02
N ASN A 50 -6.13 18.54 -13.35
CA ASN A 50 -4.99 17.81 -13.90
C ASN A 50 -3.97 17.37 -12.82
N ALA A 51 -4.29 17.54 -11.53
CA ALA A 51 -3.42 17.05 -10.47
C ALA A 51 -3.27 15.52 -10.56
N ALA A 52 -2.04 15.06 -10.38
CA ALA A 52 -1.64 13.67 -10.43
C ALA A 52 -1.06 13.22 -9.09
N GLY A 53 -1.17 11.92 -8.82
CA GLY A 53 -0.72 11.34 -7.55
C GLY A 53 0.43 10.37 -7.72
N THR A 54 1.21 10.19 -6.66
CA THR A 54 2.19 9.13 -6.50
C THR A 54 2.06 8.53 -5.10
N VAL A 55 2.19 7.21 -5.00
CA VAL A 55 2.26 6.55 -3.69
C VAL A 55 3.65 6.79 -3.11
N LEU A 56 3.69 7.35 -1.90
CA LEU A 56 4.91 7.65 -1.15
C LEU A 56 5.26 6.54 -0.16
N SER A 57 4.23 5.92 0.42
CA SER A 57 4.39 4.82 1.38
C SER A 57 3.10 3.99 1.42
N SER A 58 3.23 2.72 1.79
CA SER A 58 2.14 1.78 1.98
C SER A 58 2.42 0.88 3.18
N ASN A 59 1.41 0.64 4.01
CA ASN A 59 1.53 -0.20 5.19
C ASN A 59 0.25 -1.03 5.42
N ILE A 60 0.40 -2.27 5.87
CA ILE A 60 -0.74 -3.06 6.34
C ILE A 60 -1.02 -2.69 7.80
N LEU A 61 -2.28 -2.35 8.08
CA LEU A 61 -2.77 -2.05 9.42
C LEU A 61 -3.19 -3.33 10.11
N GLN A 62 -2.62 -3.57 11.30
CA GLN A 62 -3.00 -4.71 12.12
C GLN A 62 -4.42 -4.51 12.67
N PRO A 63 -5.28 -5.53 12.62
CA PRO A 63 -6.61 -5.46 13.20
C PRO A 63 -6.51 -5.38 14.73
N VAL A 64 -7.29 -4.47 15.33
CA VAL A 64 -7.34 -4.27 16.79
C VAL A 64 -7.96 -5.47 17.52
N LEU A 65 -8.86 -6.18 16.84
CA LEU A 65 -9.54 -7.37 17.36
C LEU A 65 -9.03 -8.62 16.66
N TRP A 66 -9.04 -9.75 17.37
CA TRP A 66 -8.77 -11.06 16.77
C TRP A 66 -9.87 -11.35 15.73
N ASN A 67 -9.48 -11.62 14.48
CA ASN A 67 -10.34 -11.66 13.28
C ASN A 67 -10.94 -10.31 12.83
N GLY A 68 -10.33 -9.18 13.20
CA GLY A 68 -10.70 -7.88 12.63
C GLY A 68 -10.38 -7.78 11.14
N LEU A 69 -11.05 -6.86 10.46
CA LEU A 69 -10.81 -6.59 9.04
C LEU A 69 -9.42 -6.00 8.85
N GLU A 70 -8.60 -6.65 8.03
CA GLU A 70 -7.31 -6.11 7.62
C GLU A 70 -7.52 -4.92 6.68
N ARG A 71 -6.68 -3.91 6.86
CA ARG A 71 -6.71 -2.69 6.05
C ARG A 71 -5.32 -2.36 5.58
N ALA A 72 -5.21 -1.71 4.44
CA ALA A 72 -3.98 -1.11 3.98
C ALA A 72 -4.09 0.40 4.03
N GLU A 73 -3.07 1.05 4.55
CA GLU A 73 -2.89 2.50 4.53
C GLU A 73 -1.88 2.87 3.45
N TYR A 74 -2.23 3.87 2.63
CA TYR A 74 -1.37 4.42 1.59
C TYR A 74 -1.24 5.92 1.81
N THR A 75 0.01 6.38 1.87
CA THR A 75 0.31 7.80 1.83
C THR A 75 0.55 8.19 0.38
N VAL A 76 -0.28 9.09 -0.14
CA VAL A 76 -0.26 9.53 -1.54
C VAL A 76 0.09 11.01 -1.59
N GLY A 77 1.17 11.36 -2.29
CA GLY A 77 1.46 12.74 -2.67
C GLY A 77 0.67 13.08 -3.92
N VAL A 78 -0.05 14.20 -3.92
CA VAL A 78 -0.79 14.71 -5.09
C VAL A 78 -0.25 16.09 -5.43
N ALA A 79 0.07 16.31 -6.70
CA ALA A 79 0.68 17.54 -7.18
C ALA A 79 0.02 18.01 -8.49
N GLY A 80 -0.15 19.32 -8.63
CA GLY A 80 -0.71 19.95 -9.82
C GLY A 80 -0.95 21.44 -9.59
N CYS A 81 -0.99 22.22 -10.67
CA CYS A 81 -1.29 23.66 -10.62
C CYS A 81 -0.44 24.47 -9.62
N GLY A 82 0.85 24.11 -9.45
CA GLY A 82 1.77 24.76 -8.50
C GLY A 82 1.57 24.35 -7.03
N LYS A 83 0.59 23.49 -6.74
CA LYS A 83 0.25 23.03 -5.38
C LYS A 83 0.66 21.58 -5.18
N LYS A 84 0.90 21.21 -3.91
CA LYS A 84 1.10 19.82 -3.50
C LYS A 84 0.34 19.56 -2.21
N ALA A 85 -0.16 18.35 -2.05
CA ALA A 85 -0.80 17.89 -0.84
C ALA A 85 -0.50 16.41 -0.62
N THR A 86 -0.49 15.98 0.63
CA THR A 86 -0.30 14.57 1.00
C THR A 86 -1.57 14.04 1.61
N TYR A 87 -2.07 12.94 1.07
CA TYR A 87 -3.30 12.27 1.50
C TYR A 87 -2.98 10.91 2.11
N ILE A 88 -3.78 10.52 3.10
CA ILE A 88 -3.79 9.16 3.63
C ILE A 88 -5.06 8.49 3.11
N ALA A 89 -4.89 7.42 2.33
CA ALA A 89 -5.97 6.57 1.86
C ALA A 89 -5.95 5.23 2.59
N VAL A 90 -7.10 4.79 3.09
CA VAL A 90 -7.25 3.49 3.74
C VAL A 90 -8.17 2.62 2.90
N CYS A 91 -7.69 1.43 2.54
CA CYS A 91 -8.42 0.40 1.81
C CYS A 91 -8.69 -0.78 2.73
N GLN A 92 -9.86 -1.40 2.58
CA GLN A 92 -10.14 -2.69 3.23
C GLN A 92 -9.65 -3.81 2.32
N LEU A 93 -8.72 -4.63 2.82
CA LEU A 93 -8.15 -5.74 2.06
C LEU A 93 -9.23 -6.76 1.69
N GLY A 94 -9.13 -7.31 0.48
CA GLY A 94 -10.13 -8.25 -0.07
C GLY A 94 -11.44 -7.58 -0.53
N SER A 95 -11.47 -6.24 -0.62
CA SER A 95 -12.60 -5.47 -1.14
C SER A 95 -12.11 -4.33 -2.03
N SER A 96 -12.97 -3.75 -2.87
CA SER A 96 -12.64 -2.56 -3.66
C SER A 96 -12.83 -1.24 -2.92
N THR A 97 -13.07 -1.29 -1.61
CA THR A 97 -13.46 -0.12 -0.82
C THR A 97 -12.24 0.62 -0.27
N CYS A 98 -12.04 1.85 -0.74
CA CYS A 98 -10.97 2.74 -0.31
C CYS A 98 -11.52 4.13 -0.01
N LEU A 99 -10.94 4.80 0.99
CA LEU A 99 -11.32 6.16 1.37
C LEU A 99 -10.07 6.98 1.69
N ALA A 100 -9.99 8.21 1.17
CA ALA A 100 -9.00 9.20 1.58
C ALA A 100 -9.44 9.86 2.90
N ILE A 101 -8.86 9.46 4.03
CA ILE A 101 -9.29 9.84 5.38
C ILE A 101 -8.62 11.13 5.90
N ALA A 102 -7.43 11.46 5.42
CA ALA A 102 -6.72 12.67 5.82
C ALA A 102 -6.07 13.33 4.61
N GLY A 103 -5.99 14.66 4.63
CA GLY A 103 -5.26 15.48 3.67
C GLY A 103 -4.47 16.55 4.41
N ARG A 104 -3.17 16.63 4.14
CA ARG A 104 -2.30 17.71 4.60
C ARG A 104 -1.94 18.51 3.36
N ASN A 105 -2.53 19.69 3.22
CA ASN A 105 -2.14 20.59 2.14
C ASN A 105 -0.74 21.11 2.47
N ALA A 106 0.25 20.76 1.64
CA ALA A 106 1.54 21.41 1.75
C ALA A 106 1.37 22.83 1.21
N VAL A 107 1.75 23.78 2.07
CA VAL A 107 1.80 25.22 1.82
C VAL A 107 2.37 25.50 0.43
N ASP A 108 1.80 26.49 -0.26
CA ASP A 108 2.28 26.97 -1.58
C ASP A 108 3.81 27.06 -1.58
N TRP A 109 4.45 26.45 -2.57
CA TRP A 109 5.90 26.53 -2.73
C TRP A 109 6.26 27.96 -3.15
N GLN A 110 6.69 28.79 -2.19
CA GLN A 110 7.56 29.94 -2.42
C GLN A 110 9.02 29.51 -2.41
#